data_AF-A0A384JTC4-F1
#
_entry.id   AF-A0A384JTC4-F1
#
_cell.length_a   1.000
_cell.length_b   1.000
_cell.length_c   1.000
_cell.angle_alpha   90.00
_cell.angle_beta   90.00
_cell.angle_gamma   90.00
#
_symmetry.space_group_name_H-M   'P 1'
#
loop_
_entity.id
_entity.type
_entity.pdbx_description
1 polymer ?
#
loop_
_entity_poly.entity_id
_entity_poly.type
_entity_poly.pdbx_seq_one_letter_code
_entity_poly.pdbx_strand_id
1 'polypeptide(L)'
;MARRFAKRLILPLAILFWAALLISNLSPSQHGHRAHSREKHNTPMRIPISRPFKNYSKNRIQSWTYSGSGNSKVTVPHALLQLTTHCSDPVNKFTNHLRLPNVLYNISMKPRLGSPESRTFWNPTIFSLPYWAKNQYLIVSMVYLKDRGYRVNVLCEANICHPQTDNRGHLQERICTDDDIEVLGGNGGMRCENTPIEVTVPPTPAESCQENQEGLADIPGFHDPRIFYSGRGEPILMISSQSRYACIGLWSIDLRSVYPGLEEIFSSSPKSFGGPLKSYPVLTELTRNPRETRRSYEKNWFIFSPTPSSSYVHYELTSSQRTFAKLIGNGFTTTNLTYQNEIPCLIDATPEEITLNRYMANATWHQATPALKLILCTRSNNTCILETPDIVFIAAIHRKHKNVLDLPIRYERYFVMWAATPPFSMLAISQHPILFANETTTGWTSDESWDDVPEALSEGRGLWAKLTYTTTIAYAWNREDGDIKDKSVGYLDDEILLSVGVDDHDQVYGRVLVSELLQCLRICPGLM
;
A
#
# COMPACT_ATOMS: atom_id res chain seq x y z
N MET A 1 19.62 47.62 -36.47
CA MET A 1 21.02 47.12 -36.38
C MET A 1 21.14 45.65 -35.92
N ALA A 2 20.05 44.86 -35.80
CA ALA A 2 20.10 43.50 -35.24
C ALA A 2 20.06 42.34 -36.28
N ARG A 3 19.83 42.60 -37.58
CA ARG A 3 19.70 41.54 -38.60
C ARG A 3 21.01 41.13 -39.29
N ARG A 4 22.14 41.84 -39.05
CA ARG A 4 23.44 41.50 -39.66
C ARG A 4 24.34 40.62 -38.80
N PHE A 5 24.03 40.43 -37.51
CA PHE A 5 24.83 39.60 -36.60
C PHE A 5 24.52 38.10 -36.71
N ALA A 6 23.27 37.72 -36.99
CA ALA A 6 22.85 36.32 -37.05
C ALA A 6 23.47 35.51 -38.21
N LYS A 7 23.93 36.16 -39.29
CA LYS A 7 24.51 35.45 -40.45
C LYS A 7 26.00 35.10 -40.31
N ARG A 8 26.72 35.65 -39.32
CA ARG A 8 28.16 35.39 -39.12
C ARG A 8 28.48 34.20 -38.19
N LEU A 9 27.49 33.69 -37.46
CA LEU A 9 27.67 32.56 -36.52
C LEU A 9 27.26 31.20 -37.09
N ILE A 10 26.47 31.15 -38.16
CA ILE A 10 25.96 29.89 -38.72
C ILE A 10 27.05 29.10 -39.47
N LEU A 11 27.94 29.80 -40.17
CA LEU A 11 29.01 29.18 -40.95
C LEU A 11 30.08 28.45 -40.11
N PRO A 12 30.62 29.03 -39.01
CA PRO A 12 31.60 28.32 -38.17
C PRO A 12 31.00 27.12 -37.42
N LEU A 13 29.71 27.19 -37.05
CA LEU A 13 29.01 26.06 -36.41
C LEU A 13 28.79 24.88 -37.37
N ALA A 14 28.48 25.16 -38.64
CA ALA A 14 28.35 24.12 -39.66
C ALA A 14 29.69 23.42 -39.95
N ILE A 15 30.80 24.16 -39.93
CA ILE A 15 32.15 23.62 -40.14
C ILE A 15 32.58 22.73 -38.95
N LEU A 16 32.28 23.14 -37.71
CA LEU A 16 32.54 22.32 -36.52
C LEU A 16 31.73 21.00 -36.53
N PHE A 17 30.48 21.05 -36.99
CA PHE A 17 29.62 19.87 -37.08
C PHE A 17 30.11 18.88 -38.16
N TRP A 18 30.60 19.39 -39.29
CA TRP A 18 31.20 18.57 -40.35
C TRP A 18 32.55 17.96 -39.96
N ALA A 19 33.38 18.69 -39.21
CA ALA A 19 34.65 18.17 -38.70
C ALA A 19 34.44 17.04 -37.68
N ALA A 20 33.41 17.13 -36.82
CA ALA A 20 33.06 16.08 -35.87
C ALA A 20 32.62 14.78 -36.56
N LEU A 21 31.84 14.88 -37.64
CA LEU A 21 31.39 13.72 -38.43
C LEU A 21 32.53 13.04 -39.20
N LEU A 22 33.55 13.78 -39.64
CA LEU A 22 34.73 13.24 -40.29
C LEU A 22 35.66 12.49 -39.33
N ILE A 23 35.74 12.94 -38.06
CA ILE A 23 36.58 12.30 -37.03
C ILE A 23 35.95 10.99 -36.54
N SER A 24 34.62 10.90 -36.46
CA SER A 24 33.92 9.66 -36.06
C SER A 24 34.01 8.51 -37.07
N ASN A 25 34.37 8.79 -38.33
CA ASN A 25 34.51 7.78 -39.38
C ASN A 25 35.94 7.25 -39.57
N LEU A 26 36.89 7.70 -38.74
CA LEU A 26 38.29 7.25 -38.77
C LEU A 26 38.64 6.49 -37.48
N SER A 27 37.99 5.36 -37.25
CA SER A 27 38.50 4.38 -36.28
C SER A 27 38.32 2.95 -36.80
N PRO A 28 39.41 2.24 -37.16
CA PRO A 28 39.33 0.85 -37.57
C PRO A 28 39.25 -0.04 -36.34
N SER A 29 38.11 -0.73 -36.17
CA SER A 29 37.95 -1.82 -35.23
C SER A 29 38.85 -3.00 -35.62
N GLN A 30 39.91 -3.21 -34.85
CA GLN A 30 40.58 -4.50 -34.79
C GLN A 30 39.75 -5.44 -33.90
N HIS A 31 39.15 -6.47 -34.49
CA HIS A 31 38.69 -7.65 -33.75
C HIS A 31 39.44 -8.87 -34.27
N GLY A 32 40.38 -9.33 -33.44
CA GLY A 32 41.08 -10.59 -33.63
C GLY A 32 40.13 -11.76 -33.36
N HIS A 33 39.99 -12.61 -34.37
CA HIS A 33 39.46 -13.95 -34.22
C HIS A 33 40.34 -14.76 -33.25
N ARG A 34 39.72 -15.33 -32.21
CA ARG A 34 40.23 -16.57 -31.60
C ARG A 34 39.09 -17.57 -31.46
N ALA A 35 39.10 -18.51 -32.39
CA ALA A 35 38.32 -19.72 -32.34
C ALA A 35 38.84 -20.62 -31.21
N HIS A 36 37.96 -21.09 -30.33
CA HIS A 36 38.18 -22.36 -29.65
C HIS A 36 36.93 -23.24 -29.78
N SER A 37 37.23 -24.46 -30.24
CA SER A 37 36.34 -25.54 -30.59
C SER A 37 35.73 -26.23 -29.36
N ARG A 38 34.42 -26.43 -29.41
CA ARG A 38 33.69 -27.71 -29.24
C ARG A 38 34.03 -28.55 -27.99
N GLU A 39 33.07 -28.65 -27.06
CA GLU A 39 32.60 -29.96 -26.59
C GLU A 39 31.17 -29.90 -26.01
N LYS A 40 30.32 -30.77 -26.55
CA LYS A 40 28.93 -30.99 -26.09
C LYS A 40 28.98 -31.97 -24.92
N HIS A 41 28.50 -31.56 -23.76
CA HIS A 41 28.01 -32.49 -22.75
C HIS A 41 26.57 -32.15 -22.36
N ASN A 42 25.64 -32.86 -23.00
CA ASN A 42 24.29 -33.07 -22.48
C ASN A 42 24.40 -33.92 -21.20
N THR A 43 24.09 -33.35 -20.04
CA THR A 43 23.60 -34.11 -18.89
C THR A 43 22.55 -33.28 -18.15
N PRO A 44 21.29 -33.75 -18.05
CA PRO A 44 20.30 -33.11 -17.19
C PRO A 44 20.68 -33.40 -15.73
N MET A 45 20.90 -32.34 -14.96
CA MET A 45 21.20 -32.43 -13.54
C MET A 45 19.95 -32.94 -12.80
N ARG A 46 19.94 -34.24 -12.47
CA ARG A 46 18.94 -34.86 -11.59
C ARG A 46 19.19 -34.41 -10.16
N ILE A 47 18.25 -33.64 -9.59
CA ILE A 47 18.17 -33.41 -8.14
C ILE A 47 17.68 -34.72 -7.49
N PRO A 48 18.43 -35.30 -6.53
CA PRO A 48 18.01 -36.53 -5.87
C PRO A 48 16.91 -36.25 -4.84
N ILE A 49 15.66 -36.58 -5.20
CA ILE A 49 14.57 -36.73 -4.23
C ILE A 49 14.87 -37.98 -3.42
N SER A 50 15.48 -37.81 -2.25
CA SER A 50 15.68 -38.89 -1.29
C SER A 50 14.60 -38.88 -0.22
N ARG A 51 13.69 -39.84 -0.40
CA ARG A 51 12.86 -40.56 0.58
C ARG A 51 11.45 -40.00 0.93
N PRO A 52 10.45 -40.90 0.98
CA PRO A 52 9.05 -40.56 1.15
C PRO A 52 8.74 -40.23 2.62
N PHE A 53 7.99 -39.15 2.83
CA PHE A 53 7.39 -38.86 4.14
C PHE A 53 6.38 -39.96 4.48
N LYS A 54 6.70 -40.72 5.53
CA LYS A 54 5.78 -41.66 6.18
C LYS A 54 4.64 -40.89 6.84
N ASN A 55 3.43 -41.26 6.48
CA ASN A 55 2.18 -40.80 7.06
C ASN A 55 2.10 -41.13 8.57
N TYR A 56 2.05 -40.09 9.40
CA TYR A 56 1.49 -40.13 10.74
C TYR A 56 0.72 -38.83 10.98
N SER A 57 -0.58 -38.83 10.76
CA SER A 57 -1.53 -38.73 11.89
C SER A 57 -2.95 -39.02 11.40
N LYS A 58 -3.57 -39.97 12.07
CA LYS A 58 -5.02 -40.11 12.17
C LYS A 58 -5.54 -38.84 12.86
N ASN A 59 -6.47 -38.12 12.24
CA ASN A 59 -7.76 -37.78 12.85
C ASN A 59 -8.68 -37.06 11.86
N ARG A 60 -9.86 -37.67 11.67
CA ARG A 60 -11.10 -37.21 11.00
C ARG A 60 -10.96 -36.21 9.83
N ILE A 61 -10.81 -36.77 8.64
CA ILE A 61 -11.23 -36.13 7.39
C ILE A 61 -12.73 -36.39 7.23
N GLN A 62 -13.54 -35.34 7.32
CA GLN A 62 -14.86 -35.32 6.69
C GLN A 62 -14.64 -35.30 5.17
N SER A 63 -15.21 -36.29 4.50
CA SER A 63 -15.19 -36.47 3.06
C SER A 63 -15.80 -35.25 2.36
N TRP A 64 -15.02 -34.58 1.51
CA TRP A 64 -15.55 -33.68 0.49
C TRP A 64 -15.68 -34.48 -0.80
N THR A 65 -16.86 -35.04 -1.04
CA THR A 65 -17.27 -35.46 -2.38
C THR A 65 -17.58 -34.20 -3.18
N TYR A 66 -16.76 -33.93 -4.19
CA TYR A 66 -17.04 -32.95 -5.23
C TYR A 66 -18.19 -33.51 -6.09
N SER A 67 -19.42 -33.13 -5.74
CA SER A 67 -20.54 -33.24 -6.66
C SER A 67 -20.63 -31.94 -7.44
N GLY A 68 -20.47 -32.03 -8.75
CA GLY A 68 -20.90 -30.98 -9.67
C GLY A 68 -22.40 -30.70 -9.52
N SER A 69 -22.78 -29.50 -9.98
CA SER A 69 -24.11 -28.87 -9.93
C SER A 69 -24.52 -28.33 -8.55
N GLY A 70 -24.17 -27.08 -8.30
CA GLY A 70 -24.80 -26.24 -7.29
C GLY A 70 -24.47 -24.78 -7.60
N ASN A 71 -25.49 -23.99 -7.94
CA ASN A 71 -25.39 -22.53 -8.01
C ASN A 71 -24.91 -22.02 -6.65
N SER A 72 -23.60 -21.84 -6.49
CA SER A 72 -23.01 -21.24 -5.29
C SER A 72 -23.22 -19.74 -5.35
N LYS A 73 -24.46 -19.30 -5.10
CA LYS A 73 -24.73 -17.88 -4.85
C LYS A 73 -23.83 -17.41 -3.70
N VAL A 74 -23.11 -16.31 -3.91
CA VAL A 74 -22.38 -15.65 -2.81
C VAL A 74 -23.39 -15.36 -1.69
N THR A 75 -23.18 -15.98 -0.53
CA THR A 75 -23.96 -15.65 0.65
C THR A 75 -23.35 -14.40 1.25
N VAL A 76 -24.11 -13.30 1.22
CA VAL A 76 -23.69 -12.02 1.80
C VAL A 76 -23.90 -12.10 3.32
N PRO A 77 -22.86 -11.88 4.14
CA PRO A 77 -22.98 -11.80 5.59
C PRO A 77 -24.10 -10.87 6.04
N HIS A 78 -24.90 -11.25 7.05
CA HIS A 78 -25.97 -10.37 7.54
C HIS A 78 -25.42 -9.05 8.11
N ALA A 79 -24.28 -9.11 8.82
CA ALA A 79 -23.58 -7.93 9.31
C ALA A 79 -23.15 -7.00 8.15
N LEU A 80 -22.79 -7.55 6.99
CA LEU A 80 -22.47 -6.75 5.81
C LEU A 80 -23.71 -6.01 5.27
N LEU A 81 -24.90 -6.63 5.29
CA LEU A 81 -26.13 -5.95 4.88
C LEU A 81 -26.43 -4.72 5.75
N GLN A 82 -26.12 -4.77 7.05
CA GLN A 82 -26.28 -3.62 7.94
C GLN A 82 -25.38 -2.45 7.50
N LEU A 83 -24.13 -2.73 7.12
CA LEU A 83 -23.18 -1.73 6.60
C LEU A 83 -23.59 -1.12 5.25
N THR A 84 -24.47 -1.77 4.49
CA THR A 84 -25.01 -1.21 3.22
C THR A 84 -26.16 -0.23 3.44
N THR A 85 -26.92 -0.41 4.52
CA THR A 85 -28.12 0.41 4.80
C THR A 85 -27.82 1.63 5.66
N HIS A 86 -26.67 1.63 6.34
CA HIS A 86 -26.24 2.72 7.20
C HIS A 86 -25.35 3.70 6.43
N CYS A 87 -25.91 4.86 6.05
CA CYS A 87 -25.17 6.01 5.54
C CYS A 87 -25.51 7.20 6.45
N SER A 88 -24.65 7.51 7.41
CA SER A 88 -24.90 8.56 8.42
C SER A 88 -24.73 9.96 7.87
N ASP A 89 -23.78 10.14 6.96
CA ASP A 89 -23.39 11.46 6.47
C ASP A 89 -23.93 11.72 5.05
N PRO A 90 -24.37 12.96 4.74
CA PRO A 90 -24.72 13.32 3.39
C PRO A 90 -23.49 13.28 2.48
N VAL A 91 -23.72 12.97 1.21
CA VAL A 91 -22.68 12.96 0.17
C VAL A 91 -22.57 14.35 -0.43
N ASN A 92 -21.34 14.83 -0.62
CA ASN A 92 -21.06 16.11 -1.27
C ASN A 92 -21.64 16.14 -2.70
N LYS A 93 -22.44 17.16 -3.02
CA LYS A 93 -23.25 17.15 -4.27
C LYS A 93 -22.44 17.34 -5.55
N PHE A 94 -21.23 17.91 -5.45
CA PHE A 94 -20.36 18.16 -6.60
C PHE A 94 -19.36 17.04 -6.81
N THR A 95 -18.68 16.64 -5.74
CA THR A 95 -17.57 15.70 -5.80
C THR A 95 -18.01 14.24 -5.56
N ASN A 96 -19.26 14.03 -5.11
CA ASN A 96 -19.82 12.73 -4.77
C ASN A 96 -19.09 12.01 -3.62
N HIS A 97 -18.23 12.70 -2.85
CA HIS A 97 -17.52 12.11 -1.73
C HIS A 97 -18.39 12.01 -0.48
N LEU A 98 -18.22 10.91 0.26
CA LEU A 98 -18.64 10.80 1.65
C LEU A 98 -17.56 11.42 2.53
N ARG A 99 -17.91 12.44 3.32
CA ARG A 99 -16.98 13.10 4.23
C ARG A 99 -17.17 12.57 5.64
N LEU A 100 -16.16 11.88 6.15
CA LEU A 100 -16.13 11.42 7.53
C LEU A 100 -15.97 12.62 8.48
N PRO A 101 -16.57 12.59 9.68
CA PRO A 101 -16.42 13.66 10.68
C PRO A 101 -15.01 13.69 11.28
N ASN A 102 -14.25 12.61 11.14
CA ASN A 102 -12.87 12.50 11.63
C ASN A 102 -11.95 13.46 10.85
N VAL A 103 -10.92 14.00 11.51
CA VAL A 103 -9.92 14.87 10.89
C VAL A 103 -8.61 14.13 10.63
N LEU A 104 -7.83 14.65 9.69
CA LEU A 104 -6.43 14.33 9.47
C LEU A 104 -5.55 15.12 10.46
N TYR A 105 -4.63 14.42 11.09
CA TYR A 105 -3.64 14.94 12.02
C TYR A 105 -2.23 14.89 11.40
N ASN A 106 -1.36 15.80 11.82
CA ASN A 106 -0.01 15.89 11.28
C ASN A 106 0.86 14.71 11.72
N ILE A 107 1.76 14.28 10.81
CA ILE A 107 2.85 13.36 11.11
C ILE A 107 4.18 14.11 11.02
N SER A 108 4.93 14.17 12.12
CA SER A 108 6.24 14.79 12.13
C SER A 108 7.37 13.79 12.31
N MET A 109 8.35 13.84 11.40
CA MET A 109 9.61 13.09 11.53
C MET A 109 10.64 13.80 12.41
N LYS A 110 10.33 15.00 12.93
CA LYS A 110 11.22 15.72 13.86
C LYS A 110 11.21 15.02 15.21
N PRO A 111 12.34 14.45 15.68
CA PRO A 111 12.39 13.80 16.97
C PRO A 111 12.18 14.81 18.11
N ARG A 112 11.80 14.32 19.30
CA ARG A 112 11.80 15.15 20.52
C ARG A 112 13.20 15.50 21.00
N LEU A 113 14.10 14.55 20.86
CA LEU A 113 15.49 14.67 21.26
C LEU A 113 16.34 14.40 20.03
N GLY A 114 17.05 15.42 19.54
CA GLY A 114 17.95 15.26 18.40
C GLY A 114 18.11 16.52 17.58
N SER A 115 18.88 16.40 16.51
CA SER A 115 19.10 17.49 15.57
C SER A 115 17.79 17.88 14.89
N PRO A 116 17.59 19.18 14.59
CA PRO A 116 16.47 19.63 13.78
C PRO A 116 16.42 18.86 12.47
N GLU A 117 15.24 18.34 12.16
CA GLU A 117 15.02 17.62 10.92
C GLU A 117 14.41 18.58 9.89
N SER A 118 15.16 18.84 8.82
CA SER A 118 14.79 19.81 7.78
C SER A 118 14.49 19.16 6.43
N ARG A 119 14.59 17.83 6.33
CA ARG A 119 14.27 17.10 5.11
C ARG A 119 12.75 17.14 4.87
N THR A 120 12.35 16.93 3.62
CA THR A 120 10.94 16.78 3.23
C THR A 120 10.56 15.30 3.31
N PHE A 121 9.45 15.00 3.97
CA PHE A 121 8.96 13.64 4.20
C PHE A 121 7.60 13.45 3.54
N TRP A 122 7.43 12.33 2.84
CA TRP A 122 6.15 11.99 2.22
C TRP A 122 5.99 10.47 2.14
N ASN A 123 4.80 10.03 1.72
CA ASN A 123 4.38 8.62 1.65
C ASN A 123 4.56 7.89 3.00
N PRO A 124 3.93 8.39 4.08
CA PRO A 124 4.05 7.79 5.40
C PRO A 124 3.52 6.37 5.39
N THR A 125 4.18 5.45 6.03
CA THR A 125 3.70 4.08 6.27
C THR A 125 3.70 3.88 7.78
N ILE A 126 2.52 3.66 8.35
CA ILE A 126 2.36 3.50 9.80
C ILE A 126 2.22 2.02 10.14
N PHE A 127 3.02 1.55 11.08
CA PHE A 127 2.94 0.21 11.61
C PHE A 127 2.73 0.27 13.12
N SER A 128 1.61 -0.26 13.61
CA SER A 128 1.33 -0.33 15.04
C SER A 128 2.23 -1.38 15.68
N LEU A 129 2.93 -1.02 16.75
CA LEU A 129 3.77 -1.93 17.49
C LEU A 129 2.94 -2.82 18.45
N PRO A 130 3.53 -3.88 19.02
CA PRO A 130 2.91 -4.59 20.13
C PRO A 130 2.71 -3.69 21.36
N TYR A 131 1.77 -4.03 22.24
CA TYR A 131 1.43 -3.15 23.38
C TYR A 131 2.55 -3.06 24.43
N TRP A 132 3.44 -4.05 24.48
CA TRP A 132 4.60 -4.08 25.36
C TRP A 132 5.81 -3.33 24.79
N ALA A 133 5.71 -2.82 23.56
CA ALA A 133 6.72 -1.94 23.03
C ALA A 133 6.71 -0.61 23.78
N LYS A 134 7.88 0.00 23.94
CA LYS A 134 8.01 1.32 24.57
C LYS A 134 7.22 2.41 23.84
N ASN A 135 7.18 2.32 22.51
CA ASN A 135 6.51 3.26 21.62
C ASN A 135 5.38 2.57 20.87
N GLN A 136 4.40 3.36 20.46
CA GLN A 136 3.15 2.86 19.89
C GLN A 136 3.27 2.50 18.41
N TYR A 137 4.08 3.24 17.66
CA TYR A 137 4.11 3.12 16.21
C TYR A 137 5.54 3.13 15.67
N LEU A 138 5.72 2.51 14.50
CA LEU A 138 6.80 2.81 13.59
C LEU A 138 6.24 3.61 12.41
N ILE A 139 7.00 4.62 11.98
CA ILE A 139 6.71 5.39 10.78
C ILE A 139 7.85 5.16 9.81
N VAL A 140 7.51 4.81 8.57
CA VAL A 140 8.45 4.84 7.45
C VAL A 140 8.02 5.89 6.45
N SER A 141 8.91 6.81 6.11
CA SER A 141 8.64 7.89 5.15
C SER A 141 9.74 7.96 4.11
N MET A 142 9.37 8.36 2.90
CA MET A 142 10.32 8.68 1.84
C MET A 142 10.93 10.06 2.06
N VAL A 143 12.19 10.19 1.67
CA VAL A 143 12.98 11.43 1.73
C VAL A 143 13.84 11.57 0.49
N TYR A 144 14.00 12.79 -0.02
CA TYR A 144 14.97 13.10 -1.07
C TYR A 144 16.24 13.66 -0.45
N LEU A 145 17.35 12.95 -0.64
CA LEU A 145 18.67 13.38 -0.19
C LEU A 145 19.30 14.24 -1.29
N LYS A 146 19.16 15.57 -1.19
CA LYS A 146 19.62 16.53 -2.20
C LYS A 146 21.13 16.41 -2.48
N ASP A 147 21.91 16.12 -1.46
CA ASP A 147 23.35 15.92 -1.49
C ASP A 147 23.77 14.64 -2.24
N ARG A 148 22.94 13.59 -2.18
CA ARG A 148 23.20 12.32 -2.85
C ARG A 148 22.46 12.17 -4.18
N GLY A 149 21.48 13.03 -4.45
CA GLY A 149 20.69 13.06 -5.68
C GLY A 149 19.62 11.97 -5.77
N TYR A 150 19.30 11.27 -4.68
CA TYR A 150 18.37 10.15 -4.69
C TYR A 150 17.43 10.05 -3.49
N ARG A 151 16.45 9.15 -3.59
CA ARG A 151 15.42 8.93 -2.57
C ARG A 151 15.81 7.79 -1.64
N VAL A 152 15.51 7.94 -0.36
CA VAL A 152 15.64 6.88 0.65
C VAL A 152 14.36 6.75 1.44
N ASN A 153 14.18 5.60 2.08
CA ASN A 153 13.19 5.45 3.13
C ASN A 153 13.90 5.68 4.46
N VAL A 154 13.31 6.46 5.34
CA VAL A 154 13.75 6.56 6.73
C VAL A 154 12.68 6.02 7.66
N LEU A 155 13.08 5.54 8.82
CA LEU A 155 12.19 5.00 9.83
C LEU A 155 12.43 5.63 11.21
N CYS A 156 11.38 5.75 12.01
CA CYS A 156 11.48 6.12 13.41
C CYS A 156 10.39 5.41 14.22
N GLU A 157 10.61 5.29 15.52
CA GLU A 157 9.56 4.99 16.49
C GLU A 157 8.82 6.27 16.85
N ALA A 158 7.50 6.19 17.03
CA ALA A 158 6.64 7.35 17.22
C ALA A 158 5.48 7.06 18.16
N ASN A 159 4.96 8.15 18.75
CA ASN A 159 3.75 8.11 19.57
C ASN A 159 2.78 9.21 19.13
N ILE A 160 1.50 8.98 19.39
CA ILE A 160 0.46 9.99 19.25
C ILE A 160 0.42 10.84 20.52
N CYS A 161 0.22 12.15 20.35
CA CYS A 161 -0.20 13.02 21.43
C CYS A 161 -1.48 13.77 21.06
N HIS A 162 -2.27 14.11 22.07
CA HIS A 162 -3.49 14.90 21.94
C HIS A 162 -3.45 16.16 22.82
N PRO A 163 -4.16 17.23 22.47
CA PRO A 163 -4.22 18.44 23.30
C PRO A 163 -4.93 18.17 24.65
N GLN A 164 -4.60 18.96 25.68
CA GLN A 164 -5.09 18.80 27.07
C GLN A 164 -6.61 18.79 27.21
N THR A 165 -7.32 19.47 26.32
CA THR A 165 -8.78 19.60 26.35
C THR A 165 -9.51 18.36 25.83
N ASP A 166 -8.80 17.47 25.13
CA ASP A 166 -9.38 16.30 24.49
C ASP A 166 -9.11 15.06 25.36
N ASN A 167 -9.86 14.94 26.45
CA ASN A 167 -9.71 13.85 27.40
C ASN A 167 -10.40 12.58 26.87
N ARG A 168 -9.94 12.05 25.73
CA ARG A 168 -10.57 10.91 25.04
C ARG A 168 -10.40 9.56 25.75
N GLY A 169 -9.93 9.53 27.00
CA GLY A 169 -9.90 8.31 27.81
C GLY A 169 -8.98 7.20 27.27
N HIS A 170 -8.12 7.48 26.29
CA HIS A 170 -7.13 6.53 25.79
C HIS A 170 -5.97 6.49 26.78
N LEU A 171 -5.99 5.48 27.67
CA LEU A 171 -5.07 5.30 28.81
C LEU A 171 -3.57 5.35 28.45
N GLN A 172 -3.21 5.24 27.18
CA GLN A 172 -1.82 5.14 26.73
C GLN A 172 -1.36 6.25 25.78
N GLU A 173 -2.26 7.15 25.37
CA GLU A 173 -1.85 8.33 24.61
C GLU A 173 -1.48 9.44 25.57
N ARG A 174 -0.50 10.24 25.16
CA ARG A 174 0.02 11.31 26.01
C ARG A 174 -0.62 12.64 25.64
N ILE A 175 -0.65 13.51 26.63
CA ILE A 175 -0.92 14.92 26.45
C ILE A 175 0.26 15.54 25.68
N CYS A 176 -0.03 16.32 24.65
CA CYS A 176 0.99 17.08 23.92
C CYS A 176 1.66 18.12 24.84
N THR A 177 2.99 18.19 24.78
CA THR A 177 3.78 19.27 25.37
C THR A 177 3.75 20.51 24.47
N ASP A 178 4.17 21.67 24.97
CA ASP A 178 4.25 22.89 24.14
C ASP A 178 5.12 22.68 22.88
N ASP A 179 6.25 21.97 23.03
CA ASP A 179 7.11 21.57 21.90
C ASP A 179 6.39 20.67 20.87
N ASP A 180 5.40 19.88 21.29
CA ASP A 180 4.61 19.09 20.34
C ASP A 180 3.63 19.96 19.58
N ILE A 181 3.00 20.91 20.26
CA ILE A 181 2.04 21.82 19.63
C ILE A 181 2.76 22.71 18.63
N GLU A 182 4.00 23.12 18.90
CA GLU A 182 4.83 23.86 17.95
C GLU A 182 5.10 23.05 16.67
N VAL A 183 5.36 21.74 16.82
CA VAL A 183 5.74 20.85 15.71
C VAL A 183 4.54 20.26 14.95
N LEU A 184 3.49 19.88 15.66
CA LEU A 184 2.32 19.16 15.15
C LEU A 184 1.10 20.06 14.96
N GLY A 185 1.09 21.26 15.56
CA GLY A 185 -0.05 22.16 15.57
C GLY A 185 -1.02 21.90 16.74
N GLY A 186 -2.02 22.78 16.86
CA GLY A 186 -2.96 22.81 18.00
C GLY A 186 -3.81 21.56 18.20
N ASN A 187 -3.97 20.73 17.16
CA ASN A 187 -4.73 19.48 17.22
C ASN A 187 -3.88 18.28 17.66
N GLY A 188 -2.59 18.46 17.94
CA GLY A 188 -1.67 17.36 18.18
C GLY A 188 -1.42 16.52 16.93
N GLY A 189 -1.00 15.27 17.12
CA GLY A 189 -0.63 14.38 16.02
C GLY A 189 0.35 13.29 16.41
N MET A 190 1.05 12.75 15.41
CA MET A 190 2.01 11.66 15.58
C MET A 190 3.42 12.19 15.35
N ARG A 191 4.34 11.92 16.28
CA ARG A 191 5.73 12.42 16.20
C ARG A 191 6.74 11.36 16.54
N CYS A 192 7.87 11.35 15.82
CA CYS A 192 9.01 10.52 16.13
C CYS A 192 9.56 10.79 17.54
N GLU A 193 9.90 9.72 18.25
CA GLU A 193 10.61 9.76 19.52
C GLU A 193 12.13 9.79 19.33
N ASN A 194 12.61 9.07 18.31
CA ASN A 194 14.01 8.94 17.98
C ASN A 194 14.32 9.55 16.61
N THR A 195 15.58 9.90 16.39
CA THR A 195 16.04 10.43 15.10
C THR A 195 15.75 9.43 13.98
N PRO A 196 15.11 9.86 12.87
CA PRO A 196 14.85 8.96 11.75
C PRO A 196 16.13 8.38 11.16
N ILE A 197 16.19 7.06 11.02
CA ILE A 197 17.33 6.34 10.46
C ILE A 197 17.03 5.84 9.05
N GLU A 198 18.02 5.79 8.16
CA GLU A 198 17.85 5.26 6.80
C GLU A 198 17.57 3.74 6.84
N VAL A 199 16.50 3.31 6.18
CA VAL A 199 16.20 1.91 5.91
C VAL A 199 17.09 1.46 4.75
N THR A 200 18.13 0.69 5.06
CA THR A 200 19.02 0.13 4.04
C THR A 200 18.56 -1.28 3.68
N VAL A 201 18.10 -1.49 2.44
CA VAL A 201 17.94 -2.84 1.89
C VAL A 201 18.98 -3.07 0.78
N PRO A 202 19.32 -4.34 0.46
CA PRO A 202 20.27 -4.65 -0.59
C PRO A 202 19.87 -4.09 -1.97
N PRO A 203 20.84 -3.75 -2.84
CA PRO A 203 20.54 -3.33 -4.21
C PRO A 203 19.81 -4.43 -4.98
N THR A 204 18.94 -4.03 -5.89
CA THR A 204 18.12 -4.94 -6.70
C THR A 204 18.59 -4.96 -8.16
N PRO A 205 18.50 -6.11 -8.85
CA PRO A 205 18.86 -6.22 -10.26
C PRO A 205 17.87 -5.46 -11.16
N ALA A 206 18.33 -4.98 -12.31
CA ALA A 206 17.51 -4.33 -13.34
C ALA A 206 17.58 -5.08 -14.68
N GLU A 207 17.33 -6.39 -14.66
CA GLU A 207 17.65 -7.28 -15.80
C GLU A 207 16.68 -7.13 -16.99
N SER A 208 15.48 -6.57 -16.79
CA SER A 208 14.42 -6.54 -17.82
C SER A 208 13.87 -5.14 -18.15
N CYS A 209 14.61 -4.06 -17.85
CA CYS A 209 14.26 -2.72 -18.33
C CYS A 209 14.68 -2.55 -19.79
N GLN A 210 13.72 -2.25 -20.68
CA GLN A 210 13.94 -2.15 -22.12
C GLN A 210 13.30 -0.88 -22.67
N GLU A 211 13.82 -0.37 -23.78
CA GLU A 211 13.24 0.73 -24.56
C GLU A 211 12.95 1.98 -23.70
N ASN A 212 11.69 2.42 -23.65
CA ASN A 212 11.24 3.60 -22.90
C ASN A 212 11.35 3.44 -21.37
N GLN A 213 11.77 2.27 -20.88
CA GLN A 213 11.95 1.96 -19.46
C GLN A 213 13.42 1.88 -19.05
N GLU A 214 14.39 2.09 -19.95
CA GLU A 214 15.82 2.08 -19.62
C GLU A 214 16.16 3.08 -18.51
N GLY A 215 15.51 4.26 -18.51
CA GLY A 215 15.66 5.25 -17.44
C GLY A 215 15.17 4.78 -16.07
N LEU A 216 14.42 3.68 -15.98
CA LEU A 216 13.98 3.08 -14.73
C LEU A 216 15.02 2.12 -14.12
N ALA A 217 15.99 1.66 -14.93
CA ALA A 217 17.01 0.70 -14.53
C ALA A 217 17.94 1.26 -13.44
N ASP A 218 18.17 2.57 -13.47
CA ASP A 218 19.06 3.27 -12.55
C ASP A 218 18.30 4.17 -11.57
N ILE A 219 16.99 3.95 -11.36
CA ILE A 219 16.27 4.73 -10.35
C ILE A 219 16.83 4.42 -8.97
N PRO A 220 17.40 5.41 -8.28
CA PRO A 220 18.08 5.17 -7.02
C PRO A 220 17.08 5.13 -5.85
N GLY A 221 17.22 4.11 -5.01
CA GLY A 221 16.40 3.90 -3.81
C GLY A 221 15.15 3.06 -4.04
N PHE A 222 14.40 2.85 -2.96
CA PHE A 222 13.21 2.00 -2.94
C PHE A 222 11.96 2.85 -2.83
N HIS A 223 10.90 2.42 -3.51
CA HIS A 223 9.66 3.18 -3.63
C HIS A 223 8.51 2.51 -2.92
N ASP A 224 7.56 3.34 -2.48
CA ASP A 224 6.25 2.94 -1.96
C ASP A 224 6.35 1.83 -0.91
N PRO A 225 7.07 2.09 0.21
CA PRO A 225 7.13 1.13 1.30
C PRO A 225 5.71 0.82 1.79
N ARG A 226 5.48 -0.45 2.15
CA ARG A 226 4.24 -0.92 2.77
C ARG A 226 4.62 -1.89 3.88
N ILE A 227 4.14 -1.64 5.09
CA ILE A 227 4.41 -2.52 6.24
C ILE A 227 3.10 -3.10 6.73
N PHE A 228 3.10 -4.40 7.02
CA PHE A 228 1.94 -5.10 7.57
C PHE A 228 2.37 -6.32 8.37
N TYR A 229 1.47 -6.79 9.22
CA TYR A 229 1.62 -8.06 9.92
C TYR A 229 1.22 -9.23 9.00
N SER A 230 2.10 -10.22 8.83
CA SER A 230 1.76 -11.48 8.16
C SER A 230 0.71 -12.26 8.96
N GLY A 231 0.10 -13.29 8.36
CA GLY A 231 -0.77 -14.21 9.11
C GLY A 231 -0.09 -14.94 10.28
N ARG A 232 1.23 -14.86 10.42
CA ARG A 232 2.01 -15.38 11.57
C ARG A 232 2.45 -14.30 12.55
N GLY A 233 2.05 -13.04 12.34
CA GLY A 233 2.46 -11.90 13.15
C GLY A 233 3.85 -11.34 12.82
N GLU A 234 4.43 -11.70 11.68
CA GLU A 234 5.73 -11.17 11.25
C GLU A 234 5.58 -9.74 10.71
N PRO A 235 6.51 -8.80 10.99
CA PRO A 235 6.49 -7.47 10.40
C PRO A 235 7.11 -7.53 9.01
N ILE A 236 6.30 -7.48 7.95
CA ILE A 236 6.79 -7.57 6.57
C ILE A 236 6.84 -6.17 5.97
N LEU A 237 8.02 -5.78 5.47
CA LEU A 237 8.22 -4.62 4.61
C LEU A 237 8.16 -5.06 3.15
N MET A 238 7.21 -4.52 2.41
CA MET A 238 7.13 -4.59 0.95
C MET A 238 7.58 -3.28 0.34
N ILE A 239 8.36 -3.36 -0.75
CA ILE A 239 8.89 -2.20 -1.47
C ILE A 239 8.91 -2.44 -2.98
N SER A 240 8.79 -1.38 -3.76
CA SER A 240 8.96 -1.40 -5.21
C SER A 240 10.40 -1.02 -5.57
N SER A 241 11.02 -1.80 -6.45
CA SER A 241 12.40 -1.58 -6.90
C SER A 241 12.65 -2.21 -8.27
N GLN A 242 13.85 -2.07 -8.82
CA GLN A 242 14.26 -2.81 -10.01
C GLN A 242 14.08 -4.31 -9.82
N SER A 243 13.80 -4.99 -10.93
CA SER A 243 13.40 -6.40 -10.93
C SER A 243 14.30 -7.26 -11.81
N ARG A 244 14.44 -8.53 -11.42
CA ARG A 244 15.05 -9.56 -12.27
C ARG A 244 14.09 -9.98 -13.38
N TYR A 245 12.79 -10.04 -13.08
CA TYR A 245 11.79 -10.65 -13.96
C TYR A 245 10.93 -9.66 -14.76
N ALA A 246 10.93 -8.39 -14.35
CA ALA A 246 10.25 -7.24 -14.92
C ALA A 246 11.23 -6.05 -14.90
N CYS A 247 10.85 -4.87 -15.38
CA CYS A 247 11.67 -3.68 -15.20
C CYS A 247 11.62 -3.19 -13.75
N ILE A 248 10.41 -3.03 -13.21
CA ILE A 248 10.16 -2.74 -11.79
C ILE A 248 9.27 -3.85 -11.22
N GLY A 249 9.62 -4.30 -10.01
CA GLY A 249 8.90 -5.34 -9.28
C GLY A 249 8.78 -5.04 -7.80
N LEU A 250 8.08 -5.94 -7.10
CA LEU A 250 7.84 -5.84 -5.67
C LEU A 250 8.68 -6.86 -4.90
N TRP A 251 9.31 -6.39 -3.84
CA TRP A 251 10.16 -7.18 -2.96
C TRP A 251 9.57 -7.21 -1.56
N SER A 252 9.82 -8.30 -0.83
CA SER A 252 9.45 -8.47 0.57
C SER A 252 10.67 -8.80 1.42
N ILE A 253 10.74 -8.22 2.61
CA ILE A 253 11.73 -8.52 3.64
C ILE A 253 11.08 -8.44 5.02
N ASP A 254 11.50 -9.28 5.95
CA ASP A 254 11.14 -9.12 7.35
C ASP A 254 11.81 -7.84 7.88
N LEU A 255 11.01 -6.91 8.40
CA LEU A 255 11.47 -5.59 8.82
C LEU A 255 12.58 -5.69 9.89
N ARG A 256 12.57 -6.76 10.71
CA ARG A 256 13.62 -7.02 11.71
C ARG A 256 15.00 -7.27 11.09
N SER A 257 15.07 -7.63 9.82
CA SER A 257 16.35 -7.82 9.11
C SER A 257 17.02 -6.50 8.74
N VAL A 258 16.27 -5.40 8.66
CA VAL A 258 16.80 -4.07 8.30
C VAL A 258 16.62 -3.02 9.40
N TYR A 259 15.85 -3.38 10.43
CA TYR A 259 15.75 -2.64 11.67
C TYR A 259 15.86 -3.57 12.88
N PRO A 260 17.09 -3.95 13.31
CA PRO A 260 17.31 -4.97 14.33
C PRO A 260 16.72 -4.65 15.70
N GLY A 261 16.46 -3.38 16.03
CA GLY A 261 15.82 -2.98 17.29
C GLY A 261 14.45 -3.62 17.51
N LEU A 262 13.76 -4.03 16.43
CA LEU A 262 12.50 -4.76 16.54
C LEU A 262 12.66 -6.20 17.03
N GLU A 263 13.84 -6.80 16.92
CA GLU A 263 14.03 -8.18 17.39
C GLU A 263 13.79 -8.30 18.88
N GLU A 264 14.27 -7.34 19.67
CA GLU A 264 14.06 -7.28 21.11
C GLU A 264 12.58 -7.13 21.43
N ILE A 265 11.89 -6.18 20.77
CA ILE A 265 10.45 -5.96 20.95
C ILE A 265 9.66 -7.24 20.63
N PHE A 266 9.95 -7.93 19.53
CA PHE A 266 9.16 -9.09 19.13
C PHE A 266 9.48 -10.34 19.97
N SER A 267 10.73 -10.48 20.43
CA SER A 267 11.17 -11.60 21.27
C SER A 267 10.72 -11.47 22.73
N SER A 268 10.47 -10.24 23.21
CA SER A 268 9.95 -9.95 24.56
C SER A 268 8.43 -10.16 24.70
N SER A 269 7.79 -10.86 23.76
CA SER A 269 6.35 -11.09 23.78
C SER A 269 5.94 -11.84 25.07
N PRO A 270 4.94 -11.33 25.82
CA PRO A 270 4.47 -11.96 27.05
C PRO A 270 3.71 -13.27 26.78
N LYS A 271 3.25 -13.49 25.55
CA LYS A 271 2.43 -14.66 25.15
C LYS A 271 3.18 -15.68 24.31
N SER A 272 4.33 -15.32 23.74
CA SER A 272 5.08 -16.18 22.82
C SER A 272 6.58 -15.98 22.98
N PHE A 273 7.26 -16.99 23.53
CA PHE A 273 8.71 -16.96 23.71
C PHE A 273 9.43 -16.89 22.35
N GLY A 274 10.29 -15.88 22.16
CA GLY A 274 11.16 -15.73 20.98
C GLY A 274 10.50 -15.12 19.74
N GLY A 275 9.23 -14.71 19.82
CA GLY A 275 8.53 -14.05 18.72
C GLY A 275 8.31 -14.91 17.47
N PRO A 276 7.76 -14.35 16.38
CA PRO A 276 7.49 -15.08 15.15
C PRO A 276 8.77 -15.36 14.36
N LEU A 277 8.88 -16.53 13.72
CA LEU A 277 10.01 -16.84 12.82
C LEU A 277 10.02 -15.92 11.60
N LYS A 278 11.21 -15.59 11.08
CA LYS A 278 11.39 -14.75 9.88
C LYS A 278 11.21 -15.56 8.60
N SER A 279 10.23 -15.22 7.78
CA SER A 279 9.96 -15.93 6.52
C SER A 279 10.62 -15.31 5.31
N TYR A 280 10.90 -14.01 5.41
CA TYR A 280 11.66 -13.27 4.40
C TYR A 280 12.91 -12.67 5.07
N PRO A 281 13.83 -13.50 5.60
CA PRO A 281 15.01 -12.99 6.30
C PRO A 281 15.93 -12.18 5.38
N VAL A 282 15.82 -12.39 4.07
CA VAL A 282 16.51 -11.65 3.01
C VAL A 282 15.51 -11.07 2.02
N LEU A 283 15.93 -10.03 1.30
CA LEU A 283 15.11 -9.37 0.29
C LEU A 283 14.70 -10.38 -0.80
N THR A 284 13.39 -10.59 -0.94
CA THR A 284 12.80 -11.64 -1.80
C THR A 284 11.84 -11.03 -2.81
N GLU A 285 12.07 -11.27 -4.10
CA GLU A 285 11.23 -10.74 -5.18
C GLU A 285 9.93 -11.53 -5.30
N LEU A 286 8.79 -10.84 -5.22
CA LEU A 286 7.50 -11.43 -5.52
C LEU A 286 7.36 -11.58 -7.03
N THR A 287 7.08 -12.81 -7.47
CA THR A 287 7.08 -13.15 -8.89
C THR A 287 5.85 -13.94 -9.28
N ARG A 288 5.03 -13.36 -10.16
CA ARG A 288 3.83 -14.03 -10.67
C ARG A 288 4.17 -15.12 -11.70
N ASN A 289 3.31 -16.14 -11.72
CA ASN A 289 3.39 -17.31 -12.59
C ASN A 289 2.08 -17.44 -13.39
N PRO A 290 2.12 -17.86 -14.67
CA PRO A 290 3.30 -18.21 -15.47
C PRO A 290 4.04 -17.00 -16.06
N ARG A 291 5.25 -17.22 -16.62
CA ARG A 291 6.17 -16.14 -17.05
C ARG A 291 5.52 -15.19 -18.05
N GLU A 292 4.76 -15.73 -18.99
CA GLU A 292 4.03 -15.02 -20.04
C GLU A 292 2.98 -14.05 -19.49
N THR A 293 2.58 -14.19 -18.22
CA THR A 293 1.69 -13.22 -17.61
C THR A 293 2.42 -11.99 -17.12
N ARG A 294 3.74 -12.01 -16.87
CA ARG A 294 4.46 -10.89 -16.21
C ARG A 294 4.36 -9.59 -17.00
N ARG A 295 4.08 -8.49 -16.30
CA ARG A 295 4.11 -7.13 -16.85
C ARG A 295 5.51 -6.56 -16.70
N SER A 296 5.85 -5.55 -17.49
CA SER A 296 7.13 -4.86 -17.30
C SER A 296 7.17 -4.02 -16.02
N TYR A 297 6.02 -3.62 -15.49
CA TYR A 297 5.89 -2.81 -14.29
C TYR A 297 4.93 -3.46 -13.30
N GLU A 298 5.49 -4.22 -12.35
CA GLU A 298 4.75 -4.94 -11.33
C GLU A 298 4.71 -4.12 -10.04
N LYS A 299 3.60 -3.41 -9.84
CA LYS A 299 3.39 -2.49 -8.73
C LYS A 299 1.97 -2.66 -8.17
N ASN A 300 1.78 -2.15 -6.95
CA ASN A 300 0.50 -2.11 -6.25
C ASN A 300 -0.03 -3.49 -5.89
N TRP A 301 0.82 -4.51 -5.79
CA TRP A 301 0.40 -5.79 -5.24
C TRP A 301 0.31 -5.70 -3.71
N PHE A 302 -0.45 -6.60 -3.12
CA PHE A 302 -0.47 -6.77 -1.67
C PHE A 302 -0.55 -8.25 -1.31
N ILE A 303 0.00 -8.59 -0.15
CA ILE A 303 -0.09 -9.93 0.42
C ILE A 303 -1.24 -9.96 1.41
N PHE A 304 -2.02 -11.05 1.41
CA PHE A 304 -3.02 -11.34 2.41
C PHE A 304 -2.94 -12.81 2.86
N SER A 305 -3.27 -13.06 4.13
CA SER A 305 -3.11 -14.38 4.75
C SER A 305 -4.41 -14.82 5.43
N PRO A 306 -5.21 -15.71 4.82
CA PRO A 306 -6.44 -16.21 5.46
C PRO A 306 -6.15 -17.03 6.71
N THR A 307 -5.03 -17.76 6.70
CA THR A 307 -4.53 -18.56 7.82
C THR A 307 -3.04 -18.28 8.05
N PRO A 308 -2.49 -18.59 9.24
CA PRO A 308 -1.05 -18.46 9.48
C PRO A 308 -0.17 -19.30 8.55
N SER A 309 -0.71 -20.36 7.96
CA SER A 309 0.03 -21.28 7.09
C SER A 309 -0.10 -20.96 5.60
N SER A 310 -0.89 -19.93 5.22
CA SER A 310 -1.13 -19.63 3.82
C SER A 310 -1.20 -18.13 3.55
N SER A 311 -0.52 -17.71 2.49
CA SER A 311 -0.52 -16.34 2.00
C SER A 311 -0.78 -16.34 0.51
N TYR A 312 -1.39 -15.25 0.06
CA TYR A 312 -1.77 -15.00 -1.32
C TYR A 312 -1.28 -13.63 -1.72
N VAL A 313 -1.00 -13.42 -3.00
CA VAL A 313 -0.71 -12.11 -3.57
C VAL A 313 -1.86 -11.73 -4.49
N HIS A 314 -2.36 -10.52 -4.31
CA HIS A 314 -3.29 -9.90 -5.23
C HIS A 314 -2.53 -9.02 -6.21
N TYR A 315 -2.78 -9.16 -7.52
CA TYR A 315 -2.03 -8.45 -8.55
C TYR A 315 -2.83 -7.34 -9.20
N GLU A 316 -3.94 -7.71 -9.84
CA GLU A 316 -4.75 -6.81 -10.65
C GLU A 316 -6.10 -6.57 -9.98
N LEU A 317 -6.48 -5.31 -9.88
CA LEU A 317 -7.80 -4.87 -9.43
C LEU A 317 -8.30 -3.77 -10.36
N THR A 318 -9.05 -4.15 -11.39
CA THR A 318 -9.63 -3.23 -12.38
C THR A 318 -11.15 -3.41 -12.48
N SER A 319 -11.79 -2.54 -13.27
CA SER A 319 -13.20 -2.65 -13.65
C SER A 319 -13.56 -3.90 -14.45
N SER A 320 -12.56 -4.57 -15.04
CA SER A 320 -12.74 -5.73 -15.91
C SER A 320 -12.15 -7.02 -15.35
N GLN A 321 -11.16 -6.92 -14.45
CA GLN A 321 -10.39 -8.06 -14.02
C GLN A 321 -9.90 -7.92 -12.59
N ARG A 322 -10.05 -9.01 -11.84
CA ARG A 322 -9.34 -9.23 -10.59
C ARG A 322 -8.41 -10.44 -10.74
N THR A 323 -7.23 -10.39 -10.14
CA THR A 323 -6.34 -11.56 -10.08
C THR A 323 -5.65 -11.72 -8.73
N PHE A 324 -5.52 -12.97 -8.29
CA PHE A 324 -4.70 -13.33 -7.16
C PHE A 324 -4.13 -14.74 -7.33
N ALA A 325 -3.03 -15.02 -6.66
CA ALA A 325 -2.41 -16.34 -6.65
C ALA A 325 -1.86 -16.68 -5.26
N LYS A 326 -1.67 -17.97 -4.99
CA LYS A 326 -1.13 -18.43 -3.71
C LYS A 326 0.40 -18.34 -3.72
N LEU A 327 0.99 -17.85 -2.64
CA LEU A 327 2.45 -17.90 -2.42
C LEU A 327 2.88 -19.32 -2.09
N ILE A 328 3.88 -19.83 -2.82
CA ILE A 328 4.38 -21.21 -2.66
C ILE A 328 5.82 -21.28 -2.13
N GLY A 329 6.52 -20.15 -2.03
CA GLY A 329 7.87 -20.05 -1.45
C GLY A 329 8.83 -19.28 -2.37
N ASN A 330 9.90 -18.73 -1.80
CA ASN A 330 10.92 -17.94 -2.51
C ASN A 330 10.34 -16.81 -3.39
N GLY A 331 9.23 -16.22 -2.97
CA GLY A 331 8.54 -15.16 -3.72
C GLY A 331 7.72 -15.64 -4.94
N PHE A 332 7.76 -16.93 -5.29
CA PHE A 332 6.96 -17.47 -6.38
C PHE A 332 5.51 -17.74 -5.96
N THR A 333 4.62 -17.69 -6.95
CA THR A 333 3.21 -18.02 -6.77
C THR A 333 2.75 -19.16 -7.65
N THR A 334 1.57 -19.69 -7.34
CA THR A 334 0.77 -20.48 -8.28
C THR A 334 0.36 -19.65 -9.49
N THR A 335 -0.33 -20.29 -10.44
CA THR A 335 -1.14 -19.59 -11.45
C THR A 335 -2.29 -18.82 -10.79
N ASN A 336 -2.95 -17.94 -11.56
CA ASN A 336 -4.15 -17.22 -11.13
C ASN A 336 -5.20 -18.19 -10.56
N LEU A 337 -5.74 -17.85 -9.39
CA LEU A 337 -6.76 -18.61 -8.67
C LEU A 337 -8.12 -17.89 -8.63
N THR A 338 -8.23 -16.74 -9.31
CA THR A 338 -9.49 -16.02 -9.44
C THR A 338 -10.49 -16.86 -10.20
N TYR A 339 -11.73 -16.86 -9.73
CA TYR A 339 -12.78 -17.61 -10.38
C TYR A 339 -13.08 -17.01 -11.76
N GLN A 340 -13.18 -17.87 -12.78
CA GLN A 340 -13.27 -17.43 -14.18
C GLN A 340 -14.54 -16.62 -14.48
N ASN A 341 -15.63 -16.88 -13.74
CA ASN A 341 -16.90 -16.18 -13.90
C ASN A 341 -17.16 -15.18 -12.75
N GLU A 342 -16.12 -14.75 -12.03
CA GLU A 342 -16.27 -13.66 -11.06
C GLU A 342 -16.63 -12.38 -11.80
N ILE A 343 -17.76 -11.79 -11.44
CA ILE A 343 -18.22 -10.55 -12.05
C ILE A 343 -17.51 -9.38 -11.38
N PRO A 344 -16.88 -8.48 -12.16
CA PRO A 344 -16.17 -7.34 -11.61
C PRO A 344 -17.06 -6.49 -10.70
N CYS A 345 -16.52 -6.10 -9.55
CA CYS A 345 -17.22 -5.20 -8.63
C CYS A 345 -17.01 -3.72 -8.99
N LEU A 346 -15.83 -3.42 -9.54
CA LEU A 346 -15.43 -2.07 -9.92
C LEU A 346 -16.07 -1.71 -11.26
N ILE A 347 -16.49 -0.46 -11.40
CA ILE A 347 -17.15 0.05 -12.60
C ILE A 347 -16.41 1.32 -13.03
N ASP A 348 -16.16 1.44 -14.33
CA ASP A 348 -15.62 2.67 -14.91
C ASP A 348 -16.72 3.71 -15.08
N ALA A 349 -16.34 4.99 -15.09
CA ALA A 349 -17.30 6.06 -15.31
C ALA A 349 -17.96 5.92 -16.69
N THR A 350 -19.27 6.16 -16.77
CA THR A 350 -19.99 6.09 -18.06
C THR A 350 -19.60 7.27 -18.96
N PRO A 351 -19.79 7.17 -20.29
CA PRO A 351 -19.57 8.29 -21.19
C PRO A 351 -20.35 9.55 -20.80
N GLU A 352 -21.60 9.40 -20.34
CA GLU A 352 -22.44 10.51 -19.89
C GLU A 352 -21.83 11.19 -18.66
N GLU A 353 -21.37 10.38 -17.71
CA GLU A 353 -20.67 10.79 -16.49
C GLU A 353 -19.37 11.57 -16.77
N ILE A 354 -18.64 11.16 -17.80
CA ILE A 354 -17.45 11.87 -18.30
C ILE A 354 -17.85 13.19 -18.98
N THR A 355 -18.90 13.17 -19.80
CA THR A 355 -19.36 14.35 -20.56
C THR A 355 -19.87 15.46 -19.64
N LEU A 356 -20.45 15.09 -18.49
CA LEU A 356 -20.86 16.01 -17.44
C LEU A 356 -19.69 16.55 -16.59
N ASN A 357 -18.44 16.26 -16.96
CA ASN A 357 -17.22 16.63 -16.21
C ASN A 357 -17.22 16.16 -14.74
N ARG A 358 -18.04 15.15 -14.40
CA ARG A 358 -18.03 14.57 -13.04
C ARG A 358 -16.82 13.67 -12.84
N TYR A 359 -16.41 12.98 -13.91
CA TYR A 359 -15.26 12.07 -13.92
C TYR A 359 -14.37 12.30 -15.14
N MET A 360 -13.09 11.94 -14.99
CA MET A 360 -12.15 12.00 -16.11
C MET A 360 -12.16 10.69 -16.90
N ALA A 361 -12.01 10.81 -18.22
CA ALA A 361 -11.71 9.66 -19.05
C ALA A 361 -10.38 9.00 -18.60
N ASN A 362 -10.27 7.68 -18.82
CA ASN A 362 -9.07 6.89 -18.52
C ASN A 362 -8.65 6.85 -17.04
N ALA A 363 -9.61 7.00 -16.13
CA ALA A 363 -9.36 6.71 -14.73
C ALA A 363 -8.96 5.23 -14.55
N THR A 364 -8.04 4.96 -13.63
CA THR A 364 -7.47 3.62 -13.41
C THR A 364 -7.58 3.22 -11.96
N TRP A 365 -7.90 1.96 -11.71
CA TRP A 365 -8.02 1.41 -10.37
C TRP A 365 -6.71 0.77 -9.92
N HIS A 366 -6.29 1.05 -8.70
CA HIS A 366 -5.06 0.52 -8.12
C HIS A 366 -5.23 0.24 -6.62
N GLN A 367 -4.58 -0.80 -6.12
CA GLN A 367 -4.47 -1.00 -4.68
C GLN A 367 -3.64 0.10 -4.04
N ALA A 368 -4.16 0.68 -2.96
CA ALA A 368 -3.46 1.70 -2.19
C ALA A 368 -2.67 1.10 -1.01
N THR A 369 -3.30 0.23 -0.22
CA THR A 369 -2.79 -0.22 1.08
C THR A 369 -2.62 -1.74 1.17
N PRO A 370 -1.93 -2.26 2.21
CA PRO A 370 -2.12 -3.64 2.65
C PRO A 370 -3.57 -3.95 3.03
N ALA A 371 -3.86 -5.23 3.27
CA ALA A 371 -5.16 -5.70 3.71
C ALA A 371 -5.18 -5.97 5.23
N LEU A 372 -6.29 -5.63 5.89
CA LEU A 372 -6.58 -6.03 7.27
C LEU A 372 -7.62 -7.15 7.28
N LYS A 373 -7.51 -8.05 8.25
CA LYS A 373 -8.51 -9.10 8.50
C LYS A 373 -9.53 -8.57 9.51
N LEU A 374 -10.80 -8.65 9.17
CA LEU A 374 -11.89 -8.11 9.97
C LEU A 374 -12.88 -9.22 10.32
N ILE A 375 -13.22 -9.32 11.59
CA ILE A 375 -14.33 -10.09 12.11
C ILE A 375 -15.55 -9.17 12.11
N LEU A 376 -16.63 -9.54 11.41
CA LEU A 376 -17.84 -8.71 11.28
C LEU A 376 -18.73 -8.76 12.53
N CYS A 377 -18.12 -8.56 13.69
CA CYS A 377 -18.75 -8.41 14.99
C CYS A 377 -18.15 -7.19 15.70
N THR A 378 -18.85 -6.67 16.71
CA THR A 378 -18.19 -5.88 17.76
C THR A 378 -17.52 -6.83 18.75
N ARG A 379 -16.45 -6.39 19.42
CA ARG A 379 -15.73 -7.23 20.41
C ARG A 379 -16.57 -7.55 21.63
N SER A 380 -17.47 -6.64 22.01
CA SER A 380 -18.39 -6.81 23.13
C SER A 380 -19.50 -7.83 22.85
N ASN A 381 -19.75 -8.18 21.59
CA ASN A 381 -20.80 -9.12 21.20
C ASN A 381 -20.32 -10.57 21.23
N ASN A 382 -20.28 -11.16 22.43
CA ASN A 382 -19.88 -12.56 22.63
C ASN A 382 -20.75 -13.55 21.85
N THR A 383 -22.04 -13.27 21.67
CA THR A 383 -22.94 -14.14 20.90
C THR A 383 -22.48 -14.25 19.45
N CYS A 384 -22.19 -13.11 18.80
CA CYS A 384 -21.67 -13.06 17.42
C CYS A 384 -20.34 -13.80 17.28
N ILE A 385 -19.45 -13.67 18.28
CA ILE A 385 -18.13 -14.31 18.27
C ILE A 385 -18.22 -15.83 18.42
N LEU A 386 -19.18 -16.33 19.21
CA LEU A 386 -19.37 -17.77 19.44
C LEU A 386 -20.09 -18.47 18.28
N GLU A 387 -20.93 -17.76 17.53
CA GLU A 387 -21.71 -18.26 16.39
C GLU A 387 -20.95 -18.28 15.06
N THR A 388 -19.64 -18.58 15.08
CA THR A 388 -18.77 -18.62 13.88
C THR A 388 -18.86 -17.36 13.03
N PRO A 389 -18.23 -16.26 13.45
CA PRO A 389 -18.45 -14.96 12.83
C PRO A 389 -17.93 -14.92 11.40
N ASP A 390 -18.59 -14.12 10.56
CA ASP A 390 -18.10 -13.85 9.22
C ASP A 390 -16.78 -13.08 9.27
N ILE A 391 -15.79 -13.59 8.55
CA ILE A 391 -14.45 -13.00 8.49
C ILE A 391 -14.19 -12.54 7.07
N VAL A 392 -13.76 -11.30 6.94
CA VAL A 392 -13.47 -10.65 5.67
C VAL A 392 -12.08 -10.03 5.70
N PHE A 393 -11.61 -9.62 4.55
CA PHE A 393 -10.50 -8.69 4.42
C PHE A 393 -11.01 -7.34 3.95
N ILE A 394 -10.36 -6.28 4.42
CA ILE A 394 -10.61 -4.91 4.00
C ILE A 394 -9.31 -4.24 3.54
N ALA A 395 -9.40 -3.36 2.56
CA ALA A 395 -8.27 -2.52 2.14
C ALA A 395 -8.76 -1.23 1.47
N ALA A 396 -7.90 -0.21 1.47
CA ALA A 396 -8.11 0.97 0.65
C ALA A 396 -7.58 0.72 -0.78
N ILE A 397 -8.35 1.18 -1.74
CA ILE A 397 -8.01 1.24 -3.16
C ILE A 397 -8.18 2.68 -3.64
N HIS A 398 -7.52 3.02 -4.73
CA HIS A 398 -7.75 4.30 -5.38
C HIS A 398 -8.29 4.16 -6.79
N ARG A 399 -9.20 5.05 -7.14
CA ARG A 399 -9.44 5.44 -8.54
C ARG A 399 -8.57 6.66 -8.86
N LYS A 400 -7.56 6.45 -9.71
CA LYS A 400 -6.58 7.45 -10.14
C LYS A 400 -7.08 8.14 -11.40
N HIS A 401 -7.27 9.45 -11.34
CA HIS A 401 -7.64 10.29 -12.49
C HIS A 401 -6.42 10.99 -13.06
N LYS A 402 -6.38 11.19 -14.38
CA LYS A 402 -5.23 11.75 -15.10
C LYS A 402 -5.59 13.01 -15.90
N ASN A 403 -4.66 13.93 -16.07
CA ASN A 403 -4.81 15.09 -16.97
C ASN A 403 -4.46 14.77 -18.42
N VAL A 404 -4.53 15.80 -19.28
CA VAL A 404 -4.14 15.77 -20.69
C VAL A 404 -2.68 15.38 -20.94
N LEU A 405 -1.82 15.41 -19.93
CA LEU A 405 -0.42 14.95 -19.98
C LEU A 405 -0.24 13.53 -19.44
N ASP A 406 -1.32 12.79 -19.18
CA ASP A 406 -1.34 11.46 -18.57
C ASP A 406 -0.76 11.40 -17.13
N LEU A 407 -0.62 12.57 -16.47
CA LEU A 407 -0.18 12.66 -15.07
C LEU A 407 -1.38 12.57 -14.12
N PRO A 408 -1.25 11.88 -12.97
CA PRO A 408 -2.32 11.89 -11.96
C PRO A 408 -2.68 13.30 -11.54
N ILE A 409 -3.97 13.61 -11.53
CA ILE A 409 -4.48 14.85 -10.93
C ILE A 409 -5.16 14.64 -9.60
N ARG A 410 -5.77 13.48 -9.34
CA ARG A 410 -6.46 13.16 -8.10
C ARG A 410 -6.54 11.67 -7.88
N TYR A 411 -6.56 11.26 -6.62
CA TYR A 411 -6.90 9.91 -6.22
C TYR A 411 -8.18 9.95 -5.41
N GLU A 412 -9.13 9.10 -5.77
CA GLU A 412 -10.37 8.92 -5.02
C GLU A 412 -10.24 7.64 -4.19
N ARG A 413 -10.39 7.75 -2.87
CA ARG A 413 -10.22 6.66 -1.91
C ARG A 413 -11.51 5.87 -1.75
N TYR A 414 -11.45 4.57 -2.02
CA TYR A 414 -12.54 3.62 -1.76
C TYR A 414 -12.05 2.50 -0.86
N PHE A 415 -12.98 1.85 -0.15
CA PHE A 415 -12.68 0.65 0.63
C PHE A 415 -13.38 -0.54 0.02
N VAL A 416 -12.63 -1.62 -0.15
CA VAL A 416 -13.14 -2.89 -0.65
C VAL A 416 -13.14 -3.94 0.44
N MET A 417 -14.09 -4.86 0.32
CA MET A 417 -14.24 -6.00 1.22
C MET A 417 -14.35 -7.29 0.41
N TRP A 418 -13.60 -8.32 0.79
CA TRP A 418 -13.70 -9.66 0.20
C TRP A 418 -13.67 -10.74 1.27
N ALA A 419 -14.24 -11.91 0.95
CA ALA A 419 -14.30 -13.02 1.88
C ALA A 419 -12.89 -13.47 2.31
N ALA A 420 -12.70 -13.80 3.59
CA ALA A 420 -11.43 -14.34 4.09
C ALA A 420 -11.25 -15.85 3.84
N THR A 421 -12.19 -16.46 3.13
CA THR A 421 -12.17 -17.86 2.74
C THR A 421 -12.16 -17.99 1.22
N PRO A 422 -11.50 -19.03 0.66
CA PRO A 422 -11.61 -19.32 -0.77
C PRO A 422 -13.08 -19.43 -1.20
N PRO A 423 -13.45 -18.93 -2.40
CA PRO A 423 -12.58 -18.39 -3.45
C PRO A 423 -12.25 -16.89 -3.31
N PHE A 424 -12.36 -16.31 -2.10
CA PHE A 424 -12.06 -14.91 -1.80
C PHE A 424 -12.89 -13.92 -2.64
N SER A 425 -14.18 -14.22 -2.81
CA SER A 425 -15.09 -13.39 -3.58
C SER A 425 -15.12 -11.96 -3.05
N MET A 426 -15.06 -10.98 -3.94
CA MET A 426 -15.36 -9.59 -3.61
C MET A 426 -16.81 -9.50 -3.13
N LEU A 427 -17.03 -8.93 -1.95
CA LEU A 427 -18.33 -8.87 -1.29
C LEU A 427 -18.95 -7.49 -1.39
N ALA A 428 -18.15 -6.44 -1.18
CA ALA A 428 -18.62 -5.07 -1.21
C ALA A 428 -17.51 -4.05 -1.49
N ILE A 429 -17.93 -2.84 -1.86
CA ILE A 429 -17.08 -1.65 -1.99
C ILE A 429 -17.84 -0.43 -1.45
N SER A 430 -17.14 0.57 -0.92
CA SER A 430 -17.72 1.89 -0.63
C SER A 430 -18.51 2.40 -1.85
N GLN A 431 -19.75 2.82 -1.64
CA GLN A 431 -20.57 3.36 -2.71
C GLN A 431 -20.03 4.70 -3.23
N HIS A 432 -19.41 5.48 -2.33
CA HIS A 432 -18.86 6.80 -2.57
C HIS A 432 -17.36 6.83 -2.19
N PRO A 433 -16.53 7.64 -2.85
CA PRO A 433 -15.17 7.88 -2.41
C PRO A 433 -15.15 8.63 -1.07
N ILE A 434 -14.14 8.39 -0.24
CA ILE A 434 -14.11 8.83 1.16
C ILE A 434 -13.04 9.89 1.40
N LEU A 435 -13.42 10.99 2.06
CA LEU A 435 -12.53 12.03 2.57
C LEU A 435 -12.71 12.20 4.08
N PHE A 436 -11.66 12.67 4.76
CA PHE A 436 -11.76 13.17 6.13
C PHE A 436 -12.31 14.61 6.18
N ALA A 437 -12.78 15.06 7.35
CA ALA A 437 -13.44 16.35 7.56
C ALA A 437 -12.60 17.56 7.14
N ASN A 438 -11.28 17.51 7.28
CA ASN A 438 -10.35 18.58 6.86
C ASN A 438 -9.56 18.24 5.59
N GLU A 439 -9.94 17.18 4.86
CA GLU A 439 -9.29 16.75 3.63
C GLU A 439 -9.92 17.43 2.41
N THR A 440 -9.08 17.93 1.51
CA THR A 440 -9.47 18.43 0.18
C THR A 440 -8.99 17.49 -0.90
N THR A 441 -9.63 17.53 -2.08
CA THR A 441 -9.22 16.73 -3.25
C THR A 441 -8.96 17.63 -4.43
N THR A 442 -7.76 17.54 -5.02
CA THR A 442 -7.41 18.23 -6.27
C THR A 442 -8.43 18.02 -7.39
N GLY A 443 -8.50 19.01 -8.29
CA GLY A 443 -9.38 19.00 -9.45
C GLY A 443 -10.77 19.58 -9.21
N TRP A 444 -11.04 20.12 -8.01
CA TRP A 444 -12.28 20.81 -7.65
C TRP A 444 -11.98 22.19 -7.05
N THR A 445 -12.93 23.11 -7.17
CA THR A 445 -12.86 24.42 -6.50
C THR A 445 -13.03 24.26 -4.98
N SER A 446 -12.70 25.32 -4.23
CA SER A 446 -12.94 25.36 -2.79
C SER A 446 -14.42 25.15 -2.46
N ASP A 447 -15.30 25.86 -3.17
CA ASP A 447 -16.75 25.77 -2.95
C ASP A 447 -17.28 24.37 -3.25
N GLU A 448 -16.80 23.74 -4.33
CA GLU A 448 -17.19 22.36 -4.66
C GLU A 448 -16.68 21.35 -3.61
N SER A 449 -15.46 21.56 -3.11
CA SER A 449 -14.85 20.66 -2.12
C SER A 449 -15.58 20.71 -0.77
N TRP A 450 -16.14 21.85 -0.39
CA TRP A 450 -16.68 22.12 0.96
C TRP A 450 -18.20 22.33 1.01
N ASP A 451 -18.92 21.99 -0.06
CA ASP A 451 -20.35 22.26 -0.29
C ASP A 451 -21.34 21.68 0.75
N ASP A 452 -20.85 21.10 1.83
CA ASP A 452 -21.57 20.38 2.86
C ASP A 452 -21.22 20.80 4.30
N VAL A 453 -20.35 21.80 4.52
CA VAL A 453 -19.87 22.18 5.87
C VAL A 453 -20.00 23.68 6.20
N PRO A 454 -20.95 24.08 7.08
CA PRO A 454 -21.06 25.45 7.61
C PRO A 454 -19.77 25.98 8.25
N GLU A 455 -18.93 25.09 8.78
CA GLU A 455 -17.67 25.37 9.46
C GLU A 455 -16.61 25.93 8.49
N ALA A 456 -16.64 25.54 7.21
CA ALA A 456 -15.70 26.04 6.20
C ALA A 456 -15.85 27.56 5.98
N LEU A 457 -17.07 28.10 6.13
CA LEU A 457 -17.34 29.53 6.10
C LEU A 457 -16.81 30.23 7.36
N SER A 458 -16.93 29.59 8.53
CA SER A 458 -16.50 30.16 9.81
C SER A 458 -14.99 30.24 9.98
N GLU A 459 -14.25 29.32 9.38
CA GLU A 459 -12.79 29.25 9.46
C GLU A 459 -12.08 30.04 8.35
N GLY A 460 -12.82 30.62 7.38
CA GLY A 460 -12.23 31.35 6.26
C GLY A 460 -11.26 30.50 5.43
N ARG A 461 -11.53 29.19 5.30
CA ARG A 461 -10.62 28.24 4.65
C ARG A 461 -10.48 28.56 3.16
N GLY A 462 -9.42 29.28 2.79
CA GLY A 462 -8.98 29.51 1.41
C GLY A 462 -8.05 28.42 0.87
N LEU A 463 -8.05 27.22 1.46
CA LEU A 463 -7.08 26.19 1.13
C LEU A 463 -7.39 25.53 -0.22
N TRP A 464 -6.50 25.78 -1.18
CA TRP A 464 -6.39 25.08 -2.46
C TRP A 464 -6.39 23.56 -2.24
N ALA A 465 -6.99 22.85 -3.20
CA ALA A 465 -7.13 21.42 -3.16
C ALA A 465 -5.79 20.68 -3.28
N LYS A 466 -5.46 19.78 -2.35
CA LYS A 466 -4.22 19.00 -2.35
C LYS A 466 -4.41 17.60 -2.92
N LEU A 467 -3.38 17.06 -3.57
CA LEU A 467 -3.36 15.67 -4.01
C LEU A 467 -3.11 14.79 -2.79
N THR A 468 -4.14 14.08 -2.34
CA THR A 468 -4.00 13.13 -1.25
C THR A 468 -4.07 11.70 -1.76
N TYR A 469 -3.34 10.79 -1.11
CA TYR A 469 -3.42 9.36 -1.40
C TYR A 469 -3.06 8.55 -0.15
N THR A 470 -3.80 7.47 0.05
CA THR A 470 -3.60 6.53 1.15
C THR A 470 -2.42 5.60 0.88
N THR A 471 -1.58 5.40 1.87
CA THR A 471 -0.38 4.55 1.75
C THR A 471 -0.45 3.32 2.64
N THR A 472 -1.10 3.41 3.80
CA THR A 472 -1.29 2.28 4.72
C THR A 472 -2.63 2.37 5.45
N ILE A 473 -3.15 1.18 5.78
CA ILE A 473 -4.25 0.97 6.73
C ILE A 473 -3.71 0.03 7.82
N ALA A 474 -3.89 0.39 9.08
CA ALA A 474 -3.46 -0.41 10.22
C ALA A 474 -4.46 -0.29 11.38
N TYR A 475 -4.64 -1.34 12.18
CA TYR A 475 -5.36 -1.19 13.45
C TYR A 475 -4.61 -0.24 14.37
N ALA A 476 -5.35 0.66 15.03
CA ALA A 476 -4.80 1.57 16.01
C ALA A 476 -4.12 0.79 17.14
N TRP A 477 -3.07 1.36 17.70
CA TRP A 477 -2.32 0.72 18.76
C TRP A 477 -3.17 0.70 20.03
N ASN A 478 -3.66 -0.47 20.41
CA ASN A 478 -4.04 -0.78 21.79
C ASN A 478 -4.31 -2.29 21.92
N ARG A 479 -4.66 -2.71 23.14
CA ARG A 479 -5.06 -4.05 23.61
C ARG A 479 -3.91 -4.86 24.21
N GLU A 480 -3.79 -4.77 25.53
CA GLU A 480 -2.92 -5.58 26.39
C GLU A 480 -3.22 -7.09 26.31
N ASP A 481 -4.43 -7.44 25.87
CA ASP A 481 -4.89 -8.82 25.71
C ASP A 481 -4.57 -9.41 24.33
N GLY A 482 -3.94 -8.69 23.40
CA GLY A 482 -3.61 -9.20 22.06
C GLY A 482 -2.35 -10.06 21.99
N ASP A 483 -2.38 -11.18 21.24
CA ASP A 483 -1.16 -11.82 20.71
C ASP A 483 -0.71 -11.09 19.44
N ILE A 484 0.58 -11.14 19.13
CA ILE A 484 1.15 -10.51 17.93
C ILE A 484 0.56 -11.05 16.64
N LYS A 485 0.09 -12.30 16.65
CA LYS A 485 -0.61 -12.94 15.53
C LYS A 485 -1.96 -12.31 15.23
N ASP A 486 -2.57 -11.68 16.23
CA ASP A 486 -3.89 -11.06 16.11
C ASP A 486 -3.78 -9.57 15.75
N LYS A 487 -2.57 -9.01 15.61
CA LYS A 487 -2.37 -7.59 15.30
C LYS A 487 -2.87 -7.16 13.91
N SER A 488 -3.05 -8.10 12.97
CA SER A 488 -3.72 -7.86 11.70
C SER A 488 -5.21 -8.19 11.71
N VAL A 489 -5.77 -8.55 12.88
CA VAL A 489 -7.17 -8.97 13.05
C VAL A 489 -7.90 -8.01 13.97
N GLY A 490 -9.00 -7.44 13.49
CA GLY A 490 -9.85 -6.57 14.29
C GLY A 490 -11.33 -6.80 14.07
N TYR A 491 -12.11 -5.89 14.64
CA TYR A 491 -13.56 -5.93 14.79
C TYR A 491 -14.19 -4.61 14.34
N LEU A 492 -15.52 -4.58 14.23
CA LEU A 492 -16.25 -3.39 13.75
C LEU A 492 -16.13 -2.18 14.68
N ASP A 493 -15.92 -2.41 15.98
CA ASP A 493 -15.73 -1.39 17.02
C ASP A 493 -14.26 -1.07 17.30
N ASP A 494 -13.33 -1.63 16.52
CA ASP A 494 -11.93 -1.22 16.58
C ASP A 494 -11.71 0.06 15.77
N GLU A 495 -10.68 0.81 16.16
CA GLU A 495 -10.19 1.95 15.39
C GLU A 495 -9.04 1.55 14.48
N ILE A 496 -8.95 2.23 13.35
CA ILE A 496 -7.87 2.07 12.38
C ILE A 496 -7.20 3.42 12.13
N LEU A 497 -5.93 3.37 11.76
CA LEU A 497 -5.17 4.49 11.24
C LEU A 497 -5.05 4.36 9.73
N LEU A 498 -5.30 5.46 9.04
CA LEU A 498 -5.06 5.64 7.61
C LEU A 498 -3.94 6.65 7.44
N SER A 499 -2.80 6.24 6.89
CA SER A 499 -1.72 7.16 6.55
C SER A 499 -1.95 7.74 5.16
N VAL A 500 -1.79 9.05 5.03
CA VAL A 500 -2.11 9.83 3.83
C VAL A 500 -0.90 10.67 3.45
N GLY A 501 -0.40 10.46 2.24
CA GLY A 501 0.57 11.36 1.62
C GLY A 501 -0.13 12.56 1.00
N VAL A 502 0.52 13.72 1.05
CA VAL A 502 -0.03 15.01 0.60
C VAL A 502 0.97 15.66 -0.35
N ASP A 503 0.58 15.78 -1.62
CA ASP A 503 1.35 16.39 -2.71
C ASP A 503 2.79 15.86 -2.91
N ASP A 504 3.14 14.68 -2.41
CA ASP A 504 4.54 14.22 -2.30
C ASP A 504 5.47 15.19 -1.50
N HIS A 505 4.90 16.00 -0.62
CA HIS A 505 5.65 16.98 0.20
C HIS A 505 5.38 16.86 1.70
N ASP A 506 4.22 16.33 2.06
CA ASP A 506 3.74 16.31 3.43
C ASP A 506 3.01 14.98 3.73
N GLN A 507 2.73 14.76 5.01
CA GLN A 507 2.22 13.49 5.50
C GLN A 507 1.33 13.69 6.72
N VAL A 508 0.16 13.06 6.67
CA VAL A 508 -0.87 13.14 7.70
C VAL A 508 -1.46 11.76 7.94
N TYR A 509 -2.20 11.59 9.03
CA TYR A 509 -2.97 10.38 9.28
C TYR A 509 -4.37 10.71 9.75
N GLY A 510 -5.33 9.85 9.43
CA GLY A 510 -6.65 9.87 10.01
C GLY A 510 -6.87 8.67 10.90
N ARG A 511 -7.72 8.83 11.90
CA ARG A 511 -8.17 7.76 12.80
C ARG A 511 -9.68 7.70 12.78
N VAL A 512 -10.23 6.50 12.62
CA VAL A 512 -11.67 6.28 12.42
C VAL A 512 -12.07 4.88 12.91
N LEU A 513 -13.30 4.74 13.40
CA LEU A 513 -13.88 3.44 13.72
C LEU A 513 -14.09 2.63 12.44
N VAL A 514 -13.86 1.32 12.50
CA VAL A 514 -14.05 0.45 11.34
C VAL A 514 -15.49 0.51 10.82
N SER A 515 -16.48 0.51 11.70
CA SER A 515 -17.90 0.62 11.31
C SER A 515 -18.26 1.93 10.62
N GLU A 516 -17.62 3.05 11.02
CA GLU A 516 -17.83 4.35 10.39
C GLU A 516 -17.14 4.42 9.02
N LEU A 517 -15.94 3.85 8.90
CA LEU A 517 -15.24 3.80 7.62
C LEU A 517 -15.99 2.96 6.58
N LEU A 518 -16.55 1.83 7.04
CA LEU A 518 -17.24 0.86 6.21
C LEU A 518 -18.75 1.12 6.12
N GLN A 519 -19.18 2.36 6.36
CA GLN A 519 -20.56 2.75 6.13
C GLN A 519 -20.84 2.90 4.62
N CYS A 520 -22.11 2.86 4.24
CA CYS A 520 -22.58 3.12 2.88
C CYS A 520 -21.89 2.24 1.81
N LEU A 521 -21.81 0.93 2.07
CA LEU A 521 -21.27 -0.03 1.12
C LEU A 521 -22.29 -0.41 0.04
N ARG A 522 -21.79 -0.66 -1.17
CA ARG A 522 -22.52 -1.32 -2.25
C ARG A 522 -22.05 -2.77 -2.37
N ILE A 523 -23.00 -3.70 -2.44
CA ILE A 523 -22.72 -5.12 -2.65
C ILE A 523 -22.14 -5.36 -4.05
N CYS A 524 -21.08 -6.17 -4.10
CA CYS A 524 -20.49 -6.64 -5.34
C CYS A 524 -21.32 -7.80 -5.92
N PRO A 525 -21.50 -7.90 -7.24
CA PRO A 525 -22.21 -9.03 -7.85
C PRO A 525 -21.57 -10.39 -7.55
N GLY A 526 -20.23 -10.45 -7.49
CA GLY A 526 -19.49 -11.63 -7.06
C GLY A 526 -19.63 -12.82 -8.02
N LEU A 527 -19.80 -14.02 -7.44
CA LEU A 527 -20.02 -15.26 -8.18
C LEU A 527 -21.52 -15.42 -8.49
N MET A 528 -21.85 -15.62 -9.76
CA MET A 528 -23.17 -16.12 -10.19
C MET A 528 -23.23 -17.63 -10.25
#